data_AF-A0A6C2CLX6-F1
#
_entry.id   AF-A0A6C2CLX6-F1
#
_cell.length_a   1.000
_cell.length_b   1.000
_cell.length_c   1.000
_cell.angle_alpha   90.00
_cell.angle_beta   90.00
_cell.angle_gamma   90.00
#
_symmetry.space_group_name_H-M   'P 1'
#
loop_
_entity.id
_entity.type
_entity.pdbx_description
1 polymer ?
#
loop_
_entity_poly.entity_id
_entity_poly.type
_entity_poly.pdbx_seq_one_letter_code
_entity_poly.pdbx_strand_id
1 'polypeptide(L)'
;MDDFIKWFATNVHTIPVSLNIKASRFVPTAINVKVKGFQAVHSHYCWKSVGTGSGSWASTLPYLATLSKALQSAVSSANDAAALAACRDILIWGGSRSWKTGAWPFLNTLPGHPSASVCDYILTAGTSLALTGADTTKLAPPVLRLNAMLSKVHALYAADGLPIYDSRVAAAISSLVEYWRVTQGISSAALPPELDFPATLPTRMVSRLFPKTPYRPSLINYISPNAAGEWASASVRLGWIMEEILARNAKLFDGTMAERMHAFEASLFMIGYDVRCIACALPTVSTTGNARNTKRILKALVPKTLNFGHTISTLNADKGNILYAVDADGNINVIWGDFPFQIATETINEFLDYFASRKNVPLGASQTGPRPSDSLGQWLLDNGWPSARYASAIAAILVHLGLVSRSTKPGKGIRLDFPEVEQASD
;
A
#
# COMPACT_ATOMS: atom_id res chain seq x y z
N MET A 1 -16.53 -7.33 16.90
CA MET A 1 -16.43 -6.08 16.12
C MET A 1 -16.80 -4.88 16.99
N ASP A 2 -17.97 -4.90 17.65
CA ASP A 2 -18.49 -3.80 18.48
C ASP A 2 -17.55 -3.31 19.58
N ASP A 3 -16.85 -4.20 20.28
CA ASP A 3 -15.90 -3.80 21.33
C ASP A 3 -14.73 -2.99 20.78
N PHE A 4 -14.22 -3.36 19.59
CA PHE A 4 -13.19 -2.60 18.89
C PHE A 4 -13.72 -1.23 18.47
N ILE A 5 -14.92 -1.16 17.88
CA ILE A 5 -15.55 0.10 17.48
C ILE A 5 -15.75 1.01 18.70
N LYS A 6 -16.28 0.48 19.82
CA LYS A 6 -16.48 1.22 21.07
C LYS A 6 -15.15 1.76 21.61
N TRP A 7 -14.13 0.91 21.65
CA TRP A 7 -12.80 1.32 22.07
C TRP A 7 -12.24 2.41 21.15
N PHE A 8 -12.32 2.23 19.83
CA PHE A 8 -11.73 3.16 18.88
C PHE A 8 -12.48 4.49 18.92
N ALA A 9 -13.81 4.48 18.91
CA ALA A 9 -14.62 5.68 19.06
C ALA A 9 -14.30 6.47 20.35
N THR A 10 -13.93 5.79 21.44
CA THR A 10 -13.52 6.44 22.70
C THR A 10 -12.12 7.03 22.63
N ASN A 11 -11.20 6.39 21.89
CA ASN A 11 -9.78 6.73 21.85
C ASN A 11 -9.35 7.53 20.61
N VAL A 12 -10.21 7.70 19.62
CA VAL A 12 -9.88 8.32 18.31
C VAL A 12 -9.31 9.74 18.43
N HIS A 13 -9.63 10.45 19.51
CA HIS A 13 -9.12 11.80 19.81
C HIS A 13 -7.81 11.81 20.61
N THR A 14 -7.44 10.69 21.24
CA THR A 14 -6.37 10.64 22.25
C THR A 14 -5.20 9.76 21.87
N ILE A 15 -5.35 8.86 20.88
CA ILE A 15 -4.27 8.01 20.37
C ILE A 15 -3.05 8.89 20.00
N PRO A 16 -1.90 8.74 20.68
CA PRO A 16 -0.72 9.52 20.37
C PRO A 16 -0.06 8.99 19.10
N VAL A 17 0.29 9.91 18.19
CA VAL A 17 0.90 9.60 16.90
C VAL A 17 2.15 10.45 16.71
N SER A 18 3.29 9.80 16.43
CA SER A 18 4.55 10.44 16.08
C SER A 18 4.85 10.23 14.60
N LEU A 19 4.34 11.12 13.75
CA LEU A 19 4.60 11.07 12.31
C LEU A 19 6.06 11.44 12.05
N ASN A 20 6.77 10.57 11.32
CA ASN A 20 8.14 10.78 10.86
C ASN A 20 8.25 10.37 9.39
N ILE A 21 7.76 11.25 8.51
CA ILE A 21 7.68 11.03 7.08
C ILE A 21 8.78 11.85 6.40
N LYS A 22 9.69 11.16 5.71
CA LYS A 22 10.82 11.82 5.04
C LYS A 22 10.35 12.64 3.84
N ALA A 23 11.09 13.70 3.53
CA ALA A 23 10.88 14.47 2.32
C ALA A 23 11.02 13.57 1.09
N SER A 24 10.12 13.75 0.12
CA SER A 24 10.07 13.02 -1.14
C SER A 24 9.30 13.83 -2.18
N ARG A 25 9.19 13.32 -3.42
CA ARG A 25 8.33 13.94 -4.44
C ARG A 25 6.85 14.02 -4.04
N PHE A 26 6.39 13.11 -3.19
CA PHE A 26 5.03 13.11 -2.66
C PHE A 26 4.88 13.94 -1.38
N VAL A 27 5.97 14.13 -0.63
CA VAL A 27 5.95 14.86 0.64
C VAL A 27 7.06 15.91 0.55
N PRO A 28 6.79 17.07 -0.09
CA PRO A 28 7.85 18.03 -0.45
C PRO A 28 8.65 18.52 0.78
N THR A 29 7.96 18.64 1.91
CA THR A 29 8.55 19.00 3.21
C THR A 29 8.38 17.82 4.16
N ALA A 30 9.47 17.35 4.75
CA ALA A 30 9.43 16.27 5.72
C ALA A 30 8.47 16.59 6.88
N ILE A 31 7.71 15.60 7.33
CA ILE A 31 6.77 15.70 8.45
C ILE A 31 7.39 15.01 9.65
N ASN A 32 7.71 15.78 10.70
CA ASN A 32 8.22 15.26 11.97
C ASN A 32 7.46 15.92 13.13
N VAL A 33 6.33 15.33 13.51
CA VAL A 33 5.39 15.91 14.48
C VAL A 33 4.87 14.84 15.43
N LYS A 34 4.57 15.26 16.67
CA LYS A 34 3.86 14.45 17.66
C LYS A 34 2.50 15.08 17.91
N VAL A 35 1.46 14.32 17.64
CA VAL A 35 0.07 14.76 17.74
C VAL A 35 -0.76 13.73 18.51
N LYS A 36 -1.99 14.10 18.88
CA LYS A 36 -2.97 13.21 19.49
C LYS A 36 -4.25 13.20 18.67
N GLY A 37 -4.71 11.99 18.35
CA GLY A 37 -5.95 11.75 17.67
C GLY A 37 -5.91 11.96 16.15
N PHE A 38 -6.94 11.44 15.49
CA PHE A 38 -7.03 11.36 14.05
C PHE A 38 -7.26 12.72 13.37
N GLN A 39 -7.94 13.66 14.03
CA GLN A 39 -8.09 15.04 13.55
C GLN A 39 -6.73 15.73 13.37
N ALA A 40 -5.84 15.58 14.34
CA ALA A 40 -4.53 16.21 14.32
C ALA A 40 -3.56 15.49 13.36
N VAL A 41 -3.75 14.19 13.11
CA VAL A 41 -3.03 13.49 12.02
C VAL A 41 -3.46 14.04 10.67
N HIS A 42 -4.76 14.20 10.45
CA HIS A 42 -5.33 14.70 9.21
C HIS A 42 -4.88 16.12 8.87
N SER A 43 -4.75 17.01 9.87
CA SER A 43 -4.26 18.38 9.63
C SER A 43 -2.82 18.44 9.10
N HIS A 44 -2.08 17.34 9.19
CA HIS A 44 -0.74 17.18 8.61
C HIS A 44 -0.73 16.36 7.31
N TYR A 45 -1.88 16.01 6.74
CA TYR A 45 -1.94 15.29 5.48
C TYR A 45 -1.21 16.07 4.38
N CYS A 46 -0.22 15.41 3.77
CA CYS A 46 0.47 15.89 2.59
C CYS A 46 0.86 14.69 1.73
N TRP A 47 0.30 14.62 0.52
CA TRP A 47 0.68 13.64 -0.49
C TRP A 47 0.48 14.22 -1.90
N LYS A 48 1.52 14.85 -2.43
CA LYS A 48 1.55 15.48 -3.75
C LYS A 48 1.60 14.43 -4.86
N SER A 49 0.48 14.21 -5.52
CA SER A 49 0.34 13.46 -6.76
C SER A 49 -0.15 14.35 -7.90
N VAL A 50 -0.26 13.79 -9.11
CA VAL A 50 -0.74 14.51 -10.31
C VAL A 50 -2.07 15.20 -10.01
N GLY A 51 -2.16 16.49 -10.34
CA GLY A 51 -3.36 17.33 -10.16
C GLY A 51 -3.67 17.81 -8.74
N THR A 52 -2.95 17.34 -7.70
CA THR A 52 -3.24 17.72 -6.30
C THR A 52 -2.57 19.01 -5.82
N GLY A 53 -1.87 19.75 -6.71
CA GLY A 53 -1.21 21.01 -6.37
C GLY A 53 -0.17 20.88 -5.25
N SER A 54 -0.50 21.41 -4.07
CA SER A 54 0.37 21.35 -2.87
C SER A 54 0.46 19.95 -2.23
N GLY A 55 -0.46 19.05 -2.57
CA GLY A 55 -0.63 17.75 -1.92
C GLY A 55 -1.31 17.81 -0.54
N SER A 56 -1.65 18.99 -0.02
CA SER A 56 -2.43 19.12 1.22
C SER A 56 -3.86 18.61 1.04
N TRP A 57 -4.55 18.31 2.14
CA TRP A 57 -5.95 17.86 2.04
C TRP A 57 -6.84 18.88 1.33
N ALA A 58 -6.64 20.17 1.59
CA ALA A 58 -7.39 21.26 0.98
C ALA A 58 -7.23 21.31 -0.55
N SER A 59 -6.10 20.90 -1.11
CA SER A 59 -5.91 20.81 -2.57
C SER A 59 -6.22 19.43 -3.15
N THR A 60 -6.09 18.36 -2.36
CA THR A 60 -6.41 17.00 -2.78
C THR A 60 -7.91 16.76 -2.90
N LEU A 61 -8.71 17.18 -1.90
CA LEU A 61 -10.15 16.89 -1.87
C LEU A 61 -10.91 17.42 -3.10
N PRO A 62 -10.74 18.69 -3.55
CA PRO A 62 -11.41 19.18 -4.76
C PRO A 62 -10.99 18.44 -6.03
N TYR A 63 -9.73 18.01 -6.11
CA TYR A 63 -9.24 17.23 -7.25
C TYR A 63 -9.86 15.84 -7.30
N LEU A 64 -9.99 15.17 -6.14
CA LEU A 64 -10.71 13.89 -6.05
C LEU A 64 -12.18 14.04 -6.43
N ALA A 65 -12.84 15.11 -6.01
CA ALA A 65 -14.22 15.40 -6.42
C ALA A 65 -14.35 15.56 -7.94
N THR A 66 -13.34 16.14 -8.60
CA THR A 66 -13.30 16.26 -10.07
C THR A 66 -13.20 14.90 -10.75
N LEU A 67 -12.29 14.03 -10.28
CA LEU A 67 -12.14 12.67 -10.80
C LEU A 67 -13.41 11.82 -10.57
N SER A 68 -13.98 11.91 -9.37
CA SER A 68 -15.22 11.22 -8.99
C SER A 68 -16.38 11.64 -9.90
N LYS A 69 -16.59 12.95 -10.07
CA LYS A 69 -17.65 13.49 -10.93
C LYS A 69 -17.48 13.06 -12.38
N ALA A 70 -16.25 13.04 -12.91
CA ALA A 70 -15.98 12.59 -14.27
C ALA A 70 -16.39 11.12 -14.48
N LEU A 71 -16.00 10.23 -13.55
CA LEU A 71 -16.34 8.81 -13.63
C LEU A 71 -17.85 8.58 -13.48
N GLN A 72 -18.48 9.19 -12.47
CA GLN A 72 -19.93 9.07 -12.24
C GLN A 72 -20.74 9.59 -13.44
N SER A 73 -20.34 10.72 -14.03
CA SER A 73 -21.01 11.28 -15.20
C SER A 73 -20.89 10.35 -16.42
N ALA A 74 -19.71 9.77 -16.63
CA ALA A 74 -19.49 8.84 -17.73
C ALA A 74 -20.32 7.55 -17.59
N VAL A 75 -20.34 6.95 -16.39
CA VAL A 75 -21.14 5.74 -16.11
C VAL A 75 -22.63 6.03 -16.22
N SER A 76 -23.12 7.14 -15.66
CA SER A 76 -24.55 7.52 -15.75
C SER A 76 -25.01 7.81 -17.18
N SER A 77 -24.09 8.21 -18.07
CA SER A 77 -24.37 8.45 -19.48
C SER A 77 -24.08 7.22 -20.37
N ALA A 78 -23.75 6.07 -19.77
CA ALA A 78 -23.34 4.83 -20.46
C ALA A 78 -22.24 5.05 -21.51
N ASN A 79 -21.28 5.95 -21.22
CA ASN A 79 -20.20 6.30 -22.15
C ASN A 79 -18.90 5.58 -21.73
N ASP A 80 -18.66 4.40 -22.30
CA ASP A 80 -17.49 3.58 -21.99
C ASP A 80 -16.16 4.26 -22.26
N ALA A 81 -16.07 5.04 -23.35
CA ALA A 81 -14.84 5.74 -23.69
C ALA A 81 -14.49 6.79 -22.63
N ALA A 82 -15.50 7.56 -22.18
CA ALA A 82 -15.33 8.53 -21.10
C ALA A 82 -15.08 7.85 -19.75
N ALA A 83 -15.73 6.72 -19.46
CA ALA A 83 -15.53 5.99 -18.22
C ALA A 83 -14.13 5.38 -18.13
N LEU A 84 -13.63 4.83 -19.25
CA LEU A 84 -12.27 4.30 -19.35
C LEU A 84 -11.23 5.42 -19.21
N ALA A 85 -11.48 6.58 -19.82
CA ALA A 85 -10.63 7.77 -19.66
C ALA A 85 -10.59 8.25 -18.20
N ALA A 86 -11.75 8.39 -17.55
CA ALA A 86 -11.83 8.76 -16.13
C ALA A 86 -11.12 7.74 -15.23
N CYS A 87 -11.28 6.44 -15.49
CA CYS A 87 -10.52 5.39 -14.80
C CYS A 87 -9.02 5.58 -15.00
N ARG A 88 -8.57 5.88 -16.22
CA ARG A 88 -7.16 6.16 -16.53
C ARG A 88 -6.62 7.31 -15.69
N ASP A 89 -7.36 8.41 -15.60
CA ASP A 89 -6.95 9.60 -14.85
C ASP A 89 -6.86 9.32 -13.35
N ILE A 90 -7.78 8.51 -12.81
CA ILE A 90 -7.70 8.00 -11.43
C ILE A 90 -6.45 7.16 -11.22
N LEU A 91 -6.10 6.29 -12.18
CA LEU A 91 -4.88 5.48 -12.10
C LEU A 91 -3.61 6.35 -12.17
N ILE A 92 -3.59 7.39 -13.00
CA ILE A 92 -2.49 8.35 -13.08
C ILE A 92 -2.31 9.06 -11.74
N TRP A 93 -3.40 9.62 -11.18
CA TRP A 93 -3.39 10.25 -9.86
C TRP A 93 -2.90 9.28 -8.77
N GLY A 94 -3.40 8.04 -8.79
CA GLY A 94 -3.04 6.99 -7.85
C GLY A 94 -1.59 6.49 -7.96
N GLY A 95 -0.83 6.98 -8.95
CA GLY A 95 0.58 6.66 -9.14
C GLY A 95 0.83 5.34 -9.88
N SER A 96 -0.08 4.93 -10.77
CA SER A 96 0.10 3.77 -11.63
C SER A 96 1.40 3.91 -12.45
N ARG A 97 2.34 2.98 -12.27
CA ARG A 97 3.62 2.96 -12.99
C ARG A 97 3.76 1.82 -14.00
N SER A 98 2.80 0.90 -14.04
CA SER A 98 2.73 -0.17 -15.05
C SER A 98 1.43 -0.08 -15.82
N TRP A 99 1.55 0.17 -17.13
CA TRP A 99 0.43 0.17 -18.07
C TRP A 99 0.26 -1.18 -18.78
N LYS A 100 1.21 -2.09 -18.60
CA LYS A 100 1.18 -3.45 -19.19
C LYS A 100 0.66 -4.49 -18.22
N THR A 101 0.66 -4.18 -16.93
CA THR A 101 0.24 -5.08 -15.85
C THR A 101 -0.63 -4.25 -14.87
N GLY A 102 -1.75 -4.79 -14.39
CA GLY A 102 -2.38 -4.33 -13.14
C GLY A 102 -3.84 -3.95 -13.32
N ALA A 103 -4.23 -2.81 -12.74
CA ALA A 103 -5.58 -2.27 -12.90
C ALA A 103 -5.88 -1.89 -14.36
N TRP A 104 -4.92 -1.26 -15.05
CA TRP A 104 -5.15 -0.75 -16.40
C TRP A 104 -5.43 -1.85 -17.44
N PRO A 105 -4.61 -2.91 -17.59
CA PRO A 105 -4.92 -3.97 -18.55
C PRO A 105 -6.30 -4.59 -18.33
N PHE A 106 -6.69 -4.79 -17.07
CA PHE A 106 -8.04 -5.28 -16.75
C PHE A 106 -9.11 -4.32 -17.28
N LEU A 107 -9.06 -3.04 -16.89
CA LEU A 107 -10.04 -2.03 -17.33
C LEU A 107 -10.06 -1.85 -18.85
N ASN A 108 -8.89 -1.84 -19.49
CA ASN A 108 -8.74 -1.65 -20.94
C ASN A 108 -9.19 -2.87 -21.76
N THR A 109 -9.34 -4.05 -21.14
CA THR A 109 -9.89 -5.24 -21.81
C THR A 109 -11.41 -5.36 -21.69
N LEU A 110 -12.04 -4.64 -20.76
CA LEU A 110 -13.50 -4.68 -20.57
C LEU A 110 -14.30 -4.30 -21.83
N PRO A 111 -13.93 -3.28 -22.64
CA PRO A 111 -14.65 -2.97 -23.87
C PRO A 111 -14.75 -4.13 -24.88
N GLY A 112 -13.86 -5.13 -24.78
CA GLY A 112 -13.88 -6.35 -25.59
C GLY A 112 -14.36 -7.60 -24.85
N HIS A 113 -14.79 -7.48 -23.60
CA HIS A 113 -15.26 -8.60 -22.80
C HIS A 113 -16.70 -8.95 -23.18
N PRO A 114 -17.03 -10.21 -23.51
CA PRO A 114 -18.34 -10.60 -24.05
C PRO A 114 -19.51 -10.46 -23.06
N SER A 115 -19.27 -10.01 -21.84
CA SER A 115 -20.26 -10.01 -20.75
C SER A 115 -20.28 -8.73 -19.91
N ALA A 116 -19.47 -7.72 -20.20
CA ALA A 116 -19.49 -6.45 -19.48
C ALA A 116 -18.77 -5.34 -20.25
N SER A 117 -19.43 -4.20 -20.40
CA SER A 117 -18.76 -2.95 -20.76
C SER A 117 -18.01 -2.35 -19.55
N VAL A 118 -17.29 -1.25 -19.74
CA VAL A 118 -16.62 -0.55 -18.61
C VAL A 118 -17.67 0.03 -17.69
N CYS A 119 -18.70 0.69 -18.24
CA CYS A 119 -19.79 1.27 -17.47
C CYS A 119 -20.55 0.20 -16.70
N ASP A 120 -20.92 -0.90 -17.35
CA ASP A 120 -21.67 -1.99 -16.70
C ASP A 120 -20.88 -2.61 -15.56
N TYR A 121 -19.58 -2.82 -15.74
CA TYR A 121 -18.71 -3.34 -14.69
C TYR A 121 -18.64 -2.38 -13.49
N ILE A 122 -18.35 -1.09 -13.73
CA ILE A 122 -18.22 -0.11 -12.64
C ILE A 122 -19.55 0.05 -11.90
N LEU A 123 -20.68 0.08 -12.61
CA LEU A 123 -22.00 0.13 -12.00
C LEU A 123 -22.29 -1.11 -11.17
N THR A 124 -22.02 -2.31 -11.71
CA THR A 124 -22.28 -3.59 -11.03
C THR A 124 -21.40 -3.74 -9.79
N ALA A 125 -20.09 -3.51 -9.92
CA ALA A 125 -19.15 -3.57 -8.81
C ALA A 125 -19.47 -2.51 -7.75
N GLY A 126 -19.73 -1.27 -8.18
CA GLY A 126 -20.08 -0.17 -7.29
C GLY A 126 -21.38 -0.40 -6.52
N THR A 127 -22.40 -0.96 -7.17
CA THR A 127 -23.66 -1.33 -6.49
C THR A 127 -23.42 -2.42 -5.44
N SER A 128 -22.57 -3.41 -5.74
CA SER A 128 -22.23 -4.45 -4.79
C SER A 128 -21.36 -3.96 -3.62
N LEU A 129 -20.53 -2.93 -3.85
CA LEU A 129 -19.63 -2.34 -2.86
C LEU A 129 -20.28 -1.24 -2.01
N ALA A 130 -21.45 -0.74 -2.41
CA ALA A 130 -22.18 0.28 -1.66
C ALA A 130 -22.39 -0.18 -0.22
N LEU A 131 -21.91 0.63 0.73
CA LEU A 131 -21.90 0.32 2.16
C LEU A 131 -23.32 0.02 2.66
N THR A 132 -24.30 0.75 2.14
CA THR A 132 -25.72 0.45 2.39
C THR A 132 -26.10 -0.81 1.60
N GLY A 133 -26.31 -1.92 2.32
CA GLY A 133 -26.83 -3.16 1.75
C GLY A 133 -25.79 -4.11 1.15
N ALA A 134 -24.49 -3.79 1.23
CA ALA A 134 -23.44 -4.73 0.83
C ALA A 134 -23.52 -6.04 1.64
N ASP A 135 -23.41 -7.17 0.93
CA ASP A 135 -23.26 -8.50 1.51
C ASP A 135 -21.83 -8.98 1.25
N THR A 136 -20.99 -9.00 2.29
CA THR A 136 -19.57 -9.37 2.17
C THR A 136 -19.33 -10.78 1.65
N THR A 137 -20.35 -11.64 1.64
CA THR A 137 -20.28 -13.01 1.11
C THR A 137 -20.60 -13.10 -0.39
N LYS A 138 -21.12 -12.02 -1.00
CA LYS A 138 -21.58 -11.97 -2.41
C LYS A 138 -20.89 -10.90 -3.25
N LEU A 139 -19.76 -10.36 -2.77
CA LEU A 139 -19.00 -9.32 -3.48
C LEU A 139 -18.30 -9.84 -4.75
N ALA A 140 -18.03 -11.14 -4.83
CA ALA A 140 -17.58 -11.80 -6.05
C ALA A 140 -18.67 -12.77 -6.53
N PRO A 141 -19.04 -12.80 -7.83
CA PRO A 141 -18.34 -12.19 -8.97
C PRO A 141 -18.62 -10.70 -9.31
N PRO A 142 -19.56 -9.93 -8.71
CA PRO A 142 -19.77 -8.52 -9.09
C PRO A 142 -18.48 -7.69 -9.15
N VAL A 143 -17.60 -7.89 -8.16
CA VAL A 143 -16.23 -7.36 -8.16
C VAL A 143 -15.30 -8.41 -8.77
N LEU A 144 -15.13 -8.33 -10.09
CA LEU A 144 -14.27 -9.26 -10.86
C LEU A 144 -12.79 -9.22 -10.47
N ARG A 145 -12.30 -8.03 -10.08
CA ARG A 145 -10.92 -7.81 -9.66
C ARG A 145 -10.86 -6.64 -8.69
N LEU A 146 -10.00 -6.76 -7.67
CA LEU A 146 -9.72 -5.66 -6.76
C LEU A 146 -8.28 -5.73 -6.25
N ASN A 147 -7.62 -4.57 -6.26
CA ASN A 147 -6.28 -4.33 -5.75
C ASN A 147 -6.19 -2.86 -5.28
N ALA A 148 -5.01 -2.42 -4.83
CA ALA A 148 -4.81 -1.07 -4.30
C ALA A 148 -5.09 0.07 -5.30
N MET A 149 -5.06 -0.22 -6.60
CA MET A 149 -5.35 0.76 -7.66
C MET A 149 -6.83 0.74 -8.05
N LEU A 150 -7.44 -0.44 -8.15
CA LEU A 150 -8.88 -0.58 -8.40
C LEU A 150 -9.72 -0.10 -7.21
N SER A 151 -9.22 -0.21 -5.97
CA SER A 151 -9.90 0.38 -4.82
C SER A 151 -10.08 1.89 -4.95
N LYS A 152 -9.14 2.60 -5.61
CA LYS A 152 -9.27 4.03 -5.92
C LYS A 152 -10.41 4.31 -6.90
N VAL A 153 -10.51 3.49 -7.94
CA VAL A 153 -11.58 3.62 -8.96
C VAL A 153 -12.94 3.40 -8.31
N HIS A 154 -13.10 2.33 -7.54
CA HIS A 154 -14.38 2.02 -6.88
C HIS A 154 -14.73 3.01 -5.78
N ALA A 155 -13.77 3.45 -4.97
CA ALA A 155 -14.00 4.47 -3.94
C ALA A 155 -14.40 5.83 -4.53
N LEU A 156 -13.80 6.25 -5.64
CA LEU A 156 -14.16 7.51 -6.32
C LEU A 156 -15.46 7.40 -7.12
N TYR A 157 -15.89 6.20 -7.50
CA TYR A 157 -17.23 6.00 -8.04
C TYR A 157 -18.31 6.04 -6.94
N ALA A 158 -18.04 5.45 -5.78
CA ALA A 158 -18.96 5.38 -4.66
C ALA A 158 -19.37 6.77 -4.13
N ALA A 159 -20.61 6.88 -3.65
CA ALA A 159 -21.17 8.13 -3.11
C ALA A 159 -21.26 8.14 -1.57
N ASP A 160 -20.96 7.01 -0.93
CA ASP A 160 -21.21 6.74 0.50
C ASP A 160 -19.95 6.68 1.37
N GLY A 161 -18.79 7.04 0.81
CA GLY A 161 -17.52 7.07 1.55
C GLY A 161 -16.79 5.73 1.62
N LEU A 162 -17.09 4.78 0.71
CA LEU A 162 -16.29 3.56 0.54
C LEU A 162 -14.78 3.89 0.51
N PRO A 163 -13.96 3.30 1.39
CA PRO A 163 -12.57 3.70 1.53
C PRO A 163 -11.68 3.17 0.40
N ILE A 164 -10.67 3.96 0.03
CA ILE A 164 -9.51 3.51 -0.73
C ILE A 164 -8.68 2.59 0.18
N TYR A 165 -8.98 1.29 0.11
CA TYR A 165 -8.30 0.28 0.91
C TYR A 165 -6.89 -0.02 0.37
N ASP A 166 -5.95 0.92 0.38
CA ASP A 166 -4.57 0.66 -0.07
C ASP A 166 -3.73 -0.06 1.00
N SER A 167 -2.47 -0.38 0.66
CA SER A 167 -1.58 -1.10 1.58
C SER A 167 -1.17 -0.29 2.83
N ARG A 168 -1.27 1.04 2.82
CA ARG A 168 -1.06 1.87 4.03
C ARG A 168 -2.30 1.85 4.91
N VAL A 169 -3.47 2.03 4.31
CA VAL A 169 -4.75 1.97 5.03
C VAL A 169 -4.92 0.61 5.68
N ALA A 170 -4.65 -0.48 4.95
CA ALA A 170 -4.66 -1.84 5.47
C ALA A 170 -3.69 -2.01 6.66
N ALA A 171 -2.44 -1.55 6.52
CA ALA A 171 -1.44 -1.66 7.58
C ALA A 171 -1.85 -0.89 8.86
N ALA A 172 -2.41 0.32 8.69
CA ALA A 172 -2.87 1.14 9.80
C ALA A 172 -4.03 0.47 10.54
N ILE A 173 -5.08 0.03 9.85
CA ILE A 173 -6.24 -0.59 10.51
C ILE A 173 -5.86 -1.90 11.20
N SER A 174 -5.08 -2.78 10.56
CA SER A 174 -4.63 -4.03 11.21
C SER A 174 -3.76 -3.74 12.45
N SER A 175 -2.97 -2.67 12.43
CA SER A 175 -2.14 -2.28 13.57
C SER A 175 -2.98 -1.67 14.70
N LEU A 176 -4.05 -0.95 14.38
CA LEU A 176 -5.00 -0.42 15.36
C LEU A 176 -5.83 -1.53 16.02
N VAL A 177 -6.22 -2.55 15.26
CA VAL A 177 -6.86 -3.75 15.80
C VAL A 177 -5.94 -4.44 16.81
N GLU A 178 -4.66 -4.64 16.48
CA GLU A 178 -3.73 -5.22 17.47
C GLU A 178 -3.47 -4.28 18.64
N TYR A 179 -3.41 -2.98 18.40
CA TYR A 179 -3.22 -2.01 19.45
C TYR A 179 -4.37 -2.06 20.47
N TRP A 180 -5.61 -2.11 20.00
CA TRP A 180 -6.77 -2.39 20.83
C TRP A 180 -6.58 -3.68 21.63
N ARG A 181 -6.27 -4.80 20.98
CA ARG A 181 -6.11 -6.11 21.64
C ARG A 181 -5.03 -6.10 22.72
N VAL A 182 -3.91 -5.42 22.48
CA VAL A 182 -2.85 -5.24 23.46
C VAL A 182 -3.33 -4.41 24.65
N THR A 183 -3.99 -3.28 24.40
CA THR A 183 -4.49 -2.40 25.48
C THR A 183 -5.59 -3.05 26.32
N GLN A 184 -6.34 -4.00 25.76
CA GLN A 184 -7.36 -4.77 26.47
C GLN A 184 -6.81 -6.06 27.09
N GLY A 185 -5.54 -6.42 26.88
CA GLY A 185 -4.96 -7.66 27.40
C GLY A 185 -5.46 -8.94 26.71
N ILE A 186 -5.98 -8.85 25.48
CA ILE A 186 -6.62 -9.95 24.73
C ILE A 186 -5.84 -10.37 23.47
N SER A 187 -4.56 -10.02 23.35
CA SER A 187 -3.74 -10.39 22.17
C SER A 187 -3.61 -11.90 21.93
N SER A 188 -3.86 -12.75 22.92
CA SER A 188 -3.88 -14.21 22.79
C SER A 188 -5.22 -14.79 22.33
N ALA A 189 -6.32 -14.02 22.39
CA ALA A 189 -7.65 -14.48 21.98
C ALA A 189 -7.74 -14.68 20.45
N ALA A 190 -8.68 -15.49 19.97
CA ALA A 190 -8.93 -15.58 18.52
C ALA A 190 -9.38 -14.21 17.98
N LEU A 191 -8.89 -13.82 16.79
CA LEU A 191 -9.32 -12.58 16.15
C LEU A 191 -10.70 -12.80 15.49
N PRO A 192 -11.70 -11.94 15.76
CA PRO A 192 -12.96 -11.97 15.02
C PRO A 192 -12.72 -11.79 13.51
N PRO A 193 -13.31 -12.61 12.63
CA PRO A 193 -13.10 -12.52 11.17
C PRO A 193 -13.37 -11.12 10.60
N GLU A 194 -14.33 -10.39 11.19
CA GLU A 194 -14.71 -9.05 10.76
C GLU A 194 -13.60 -8.02 11.00
N LEU A 195 -12.68 -8.31 11.92
CA LEU A 195 -11.50 -7.48 12.23
C LEU A 195 -10.22 -8.02 11.60
N ASP A 196 -10.27 -9.13 10.84
CA ASP A 196 -9.12 -9.56 10.05
C ASP A 196 -9.04 -8.75 8.76
N PHE A 197 -8.19 -7.73 8.80
CA PHE A 197 -7.91 -6.86 7.67
C PHE A 197 -6.69 -7.39 6.95
N PRO A 198 -6.85 -7.93 5.73
CA PRO A 198 -5.74 -8.50 5.03
C PRO A 198 -4.85 -7.37 4.49
N ALA A 199 -3.54 -7.61 4.50
CA ALA A 199 -2.52 -6.64 4.13
C ALA A 199 -1.61 -7.24 3.05
N THR A 200 -0.90 -6.39 2.30
CA THR A 200 -0.21 -6.83 1.08
C THR A 200 1.31 -6.88 1.25
N LEU A 201 1.86 -6.09 2.19
CA LEU A 201 3.30 -5.87 2.30
C LEU A 201 3.90 -6.35 3.63
N PRO A 202 5.01 -7.11 3.61
CA PRO A 202 5.79 -7.43 4.81
C PRO A 202 6.42 -6.19 5.46
N THR A 203 6.74 -5.17 4.66
CA THR A 203 7.35 -3.91 5.13
C THR A 203 6.41 -3.09 6.00
N ARG A 204 5.10 -3.43 6.01
CA ARG A 204 4.05 -2.72 6.74
C ARG A 204 3.24 -3.66 7.64
N MET A 205 3.92 -4.65 8.23
CA MET A 205 3.31 -5.59 9.16
C MET A 205 3.06 -4.99 10.55
N VAL A 206 1.96 -5.43 11.16
CA VAL A 206 1.64 -5.24 12.58
C VAL A 206 2.82 -5.62 13.49
N SER A 207 3.61 -6.63 13.12
CA SER A 207 4.78 -7.08 13.87
C SER A 207 5.90 -6.04 13.98
N ARG A 208 5.91 -4.99 13.15
CA ARG A 208 6.87 -3.86 13.30
C ARG A 208 6.55 -3.02 14.53
N LEU A 209 5.27 -2.90 14.87
CA LEU A 209 4.79 -2.23 16.07
C LEU A 209 4.72 -3.20 17.26
N PHE A 210 4.28 -4.44 17.02
CA PHE A 210 4.11 -5.48 18.04
C PHE A 210 4.94 -6.73 17.72
N PRO A 211 6.26 -6.75 17.96
CA PRO A 211 7.13 -7.87 17.54
C PRO A 211 6.73 -9.24 18.07
N LYS A 212 6.07 -9.28 19.24
CA LYS A 212 5.65 -10.50 19.93
C LYS A 212 4.17 -10.86 19.69
N THR A 213 3.43 -10.06 18.93
CA THR A 213 2.01 -10.37 18.68
C THR A 213 1.88 -11.75 18.02
N PRO A 214 0.88 -12.57 18.37
CA PRO A 214 0.52 -13.75 17.59
C PRO A 214 -0.30 -13.38 16.33
N TYR A 215 -0.87 -12.17 16.26
CA TYR A 215 -1.66 -11.74 15.11
C TYR A 215 -0.80 -11.58 13.86
N ARG A 216 -1.15 -12.30 12.82
CA ARG A 216 -0.56 -12.16 11.50
C ARG A 216 -1.72 -11.85 10.56
N PRO A 217 -1.93 -10.57 10.20
CA PRO A 217 -2.92 -10.23 9.19
C PRO A 217 -2.72 -11.11 7.97
N SER A 218 -3.83 -11.61 7.44
CA SER A 218 -3.80 -12.42 6.23
C SER A 218 -3.11 -11.65 5.12
N LEU A 219 -2.19 -12.31 4.41
CA LEU A 219 -1.50 -11.70 3.27
C LEU A 219 -2.39 -11.89 2.05
N ILE A 220 -2.73 -10.79 1.36
CA ILE A 220 -3.53 -10.93 0.15
C ILE A 220 -2.64 -11.48 -0.95
N ASN A 221 -2.93 -12.71 -1.37
CA ASN A 221 -2.33 -13.29 -2.55
C ASN A 221 -3.18 -12.92 -3.77
N TYR A 222 -2.68 -12.01 -4.60
CA TYR A 222 -3.39 -11.51 -5.79
C TYR A 222 -3.63 -12.56 -6.89
N ILE A 223 -3.02 -13.74 -6.77
CA ILE A 223 -3.24 -14.88 -7.67
C ILE A 223 -4.31 -15.82 -7.12
N SER A 224 -4.69 -15.65 -5.84
CA SER A 224 -5.82 -16.37 -5.27
C SER A 224 -7.08 -16.02 -6.04
N PRO A 225 -7.88 -17.01 -6.47
CA PRO A 225 -9.18 -16.75 -7.10
C PRO A 225 -10.13 -15.97 -6.16
N ASN A 226 -9.87 -16.00 -4.84
CA ASN A 226 -10.68 -15.30 -3.83
C ASN A 226 -10.19 -13.87 -3.53
N ALA A 227 -9.06 -13.43 -4.11
CA ALA A 227 -8.43 -12.15 -3.75
C ALA A 227 -9.38 -10.95 -3.93
N ALA A 228 -10.14 -10.92 -5.02
CA ALA A 228 -11.09 -9.83 -5.28
C ALA A 228 -12.15 -9.73 -4.17
N GLY A 229 -12.72 -10.86 -3.75
CA GLY A 229 -13.70 -10.93 -2.66
C GLY A 229 -13.10 -10.54 -1.31
N GLU A 230 -11.87 -10.98 -1.00
CA GLU A 230 -11.17 -10.63 0.24
C GLU A 230 -10.91 -9.12 0.36
N TRP A 231 -10.42 -8.50 -0.72
CA TRP A 231 -10.24 -7.04 -0.79
C TRP A 231 -11.55 -6.28 -0.68
N ALA A 232 -12.59 -6.76 -1.38
CA ALA A 232 -13.88 -6.10 -1.43
C ALA A 232 -14.51 -6.12 -0.04
N SER A 233 -14.47 -7.30 0.61
CA SER A 233 -14.93 -7.49 1.97
C SER A 233 -14.17 -6.60 2.94
N ALA A 234 -12.85 -6.51 2.83
CA ALA A 234 -12.04 -5.64 3.68
C ALA A 234 -12.39 -4.15 3.51
N SER A 235 -12.63 -3.71 2.28
CA SER A 235 -13.02 -2.32 1.97
C SER A 235 -14.37 -1.97 2.58
N VAL A 236 -15.38 -2.84 2.39
CA VAL A 236 -16.73 -2.67 2.95
C VAL A 236 -16.71 -2.70 4.48
N ARG A 237 -16.05 -3.69 5.09
CA ARG A 237 -15.93 -3.80 6.55
C ARG A 237 -15.25 -2.58 7.16
N LEU A 238 -14.20 -2.07 6.51
CA LEU A 238 -13.55 -0.84 6.96
C LEU A 238 -14.51 0.36 6.85
N GLY A 239 -15.25 0.47 5.76
CA GLY A 239 -16.28 1.50 5.58
C GLY A 239 -17.30 1.51 6.71
N TRP A 240 -17.88 0.35 7.06
CA TRP A 240 -18.81 0.23 8.19
C TRP A 240 -18.19 0.61 9.54
N ILE A 241 -16.94 0.22 9.79
CA ILE A 241 -16.23 0.62 11.02
C ILE A 241 -16.05 2.14 11.07
N MET A 242 -15.63 2.76 9.96
CA MET A 242 -15.40 4.20 9.87
C MET A 242 -16.70 4.98 10.08
N GLU A 243 -17.77 4.58 9.39
CA GLU A 243 -19.10 5.20 9.51
C GLU A 243 -19.59 5.15 10.97
N GLU A 244 -19.51 3.98 11.61
CA GLU A 244 -19.98 3.80 12.99
C GLU A 244 -19.14 4.59 14.00
N ILE A 245 -17.81 4.67 13.82
CA ILE A 245 -16.95 5.50 14.67
C ILE A 245 -17.30 7.00 14.50
N LEU A 246 -17.53 7.44 13.27
CA LEU A 246 -17.87 8.83 12.95
C LEU A 246 -19.27 9.22 13.41
N ALA A 247 -20.23 8.30 13.37
CA ALA A 247 -21.57 8.46 13.93
C ALA A 247 -21.52 8.71 15.45
N ARG A 248 -20.62 8.01 16.16
CA ARG A 248 -20.37 8.21 17.60
C ARG A 248 -19.53 9.46 17.91
N ASN A 249 -18.92 10.07 16.91
CA ASN A 249 -18.01 11.21 17.04
C ASN A 249 -18.38 12.33 16.07
N ALA A 250 -19.55 12.95 16.23
CA ALA A 250 -20.09 13.95 15.30
C ALA A 250 -19.17 15.16 15.01
N LYS A 251 -18.21 15.46 15.89
CA LYS A 251 -17.22 16.55 15.73
C LYS A 251 -15.88 16.11 15.14
N LEU A 252 -15.70 14.81 14.88
CA LEU A 252 -14.50 14.30 14.24
C LEU A 252 -14.62 14.51 12.73
N PHE A 253 -13.72 15.33 12.18
CA PHE A 253 -13.70 15.87 10.82
C PHE A 253 -14.93 16.71 10.47
N ASP A 254 -14.74 17.66 9.54
CA ASP A 254 -15.81 18.52 9.02
C ASP A 254 -16.38 17.95 7.71
N GLY A 255 -17.61 18.34 7.36
CA GLY A 255 -18.27 17.99 6.11
C GLY A 255 -19.36 16.92 6.24
N THR A 256 -19.80 16.42 5.09
CA THR A 256 -20.73 15.29 4.96
C THR A 256 -20.13 13.99 5.52
N MET A 257 -20.95 12.96 5.77
CA MET A 257 -20.42 11.67 6.25
C MET A 257 -19.35 11.11 5.31
N ALA A 258 -19.58 11.13 3.99
CA ALA A 258 -18.61 10.66 3.00
C ALA A 258 -17.28 11.45 3.05
N GLU A 259 -17.33 12.78 3.14
CA GLU A 259 -16.13 13.61 3.28
C GLU A 259 -15.36 13.31 4.57
N ARG A 260 -16.08 13.11 5.68
CA ARG A 260 -15.50 12.74 6.98
C ARG A 260 -14.87 11.35 6.94
N MET A 261 -15.47 10.41 6.22
CA MET A 261 -14.89 9.09 5.97
C MET A 261 -13.59 9.18 5.17
N HIS A 262 -13.54 9.97 4.10
CA HIS A 262 -12.30 10.16 3.36
C HIS A 262 -11.21 10.90 4.18
N ALA A 263 -11.59 11.82 5.06
CA ALA A 263 -10.64 12.42 6.01
C ALA A 263 -10.08 11.39 7.01
N PHE A 264 -10.94 10.47 7.49
CA PHE A 264 -10.53 9.36 8.35
C PHE A 264 -9.57 8.41 7.62
N GLU A 265 -9.90 8.02 6.38
CA GLU A 265 -9.05 7.22 5.50
C GLU A 265 -7.70 7.89 5.27
N ALA A 266 -7.68 9.20 5.01
CA ALA A 266 -6.45 9.98 4.85
C ALA A 266 -5.57 9.92 6.11
N SER A 267 -6.16 9.95 7.31
CA SER A 267 -5.41 9.71 8.55
C SER A 267 -4.84 8.30 8.66
N LEU A 268 -5.61 7.28 8.29
CA LEU A 268 -5.11 5.89 8.23
C LEU A 268 -3.94 5.78 7.24
N PHE A 269 -4.04 6.42 6.08
CA PHE A 269 -3.00 6.45 5.06
C PHE A 269 -1.70 7.09 5.59
N MET A 270 -1.80 8.21 6.34
CA MET A 270 -0.64 8.85 6.96
C MET A 270 0.00 7.97 8.04
N ILE A 271 -0.81 7.34 8.90
CA ILE A 271 -0.34 6.37 9.92
C ILE A 271 0.33 5.17 9.26
N GLY A 272 -0.25 4.67 8.17
CA GLY A 272 0.20 3.50 7.43
C GLY A 272 1.52 3.67 6.69
N TYR A 273 2.03 4.91 6.58
CA TYR A 273 3.39 5.16 6.10
C TYR A 273 4.42 4.44 6.99
N ASP A 274 4.25 4.56 8.32
CA ASP A 274 5.00 3.78 9.31
C ASP A 274 4.15 3.58 10.56
N VAL A 275 3.58 2.38 10.69
CA VAL A 275 2.70 2.01 11.81
C VAL A 275 3.39 2.09 13.18
N ARG A 276 4.72 2.22 13.25
CA ARG A 276 5.42 2.50 14.52
C ARG A 276 5.12 3.89 15.06
N CYS A 277 4.53 4.78 14.25
CA CYS A 277 4.15 6.11 14.69
C CYS A 277 3.13 6.11 15.84
N ILE A 278 2.31 5.06 15.97
CA ILE A 278 1.35 4.90 17.08
C ILE A 278 1.98 4.21 18.32
N ALA A 279 3.27 3.84 18.28
CA ALA A 279 3.98 3.16 19.38
C ALA A 279 4.18 4.02 20.64
N CYS A 280 4.13 5.34 20.53
CA CYS A 280 4.22 6.25 21.68
C CYS A 280 3.09 6.06 22.71
N ALA A 281 2.10 5.25 22.38
CA ALA A 281 0.96 4.92 23.21
C ALA A 281 1.16 3.67 24.08
N LEU A 282 2.26 2.93 23.89
CA LEU A 282 2.52 1.67 24.56
C LEU A 282 3.52 1.86 25.71
N PRO A 283 3.28 1.25 26.89
CA PRO A 283 4.31 1.12 27.91
C PRO A 283 5.56 0.46 27.29
N THR A 284 6.74 1.00 27.57
CA THR A 284 8.02 0.50 27.04
C THR A 284 8.21 -0.98 27.37
N VAL A 285 8.08 -1.84 26.36
CA VAL A 285 8.54 -3.23 26.42
C VAL A 285 9.83 -3.32 25.60
N SER A 286 10.86 -3.87 26.23
CA SER A 286 12.19 -4.03 25.65
C SER A 286 12.17 -4.80 24.31
N THR A 287 12.70 -4.15 23.28
CA THR A 287 12.84 -4.68 21.93
C THR A 287 14.13 -5.48 21.80
N THR A 288 14.05 -6.78 22.11
CA THR A 288 14.99 -7.77 21.58
C THR A 288 14.20 -8.88 20.90
N GLY A 289 14.26 -8.93 19.56
CA GLY A 289 13.87 -10.08 18.76
C GLY A 289 13.58 -9.72 17.30
N ASN A 290 13.73 -10.62 16.32
CA ASN A 290 14.55 -11.83 16.20
C ASN A 290 14.56 -12.17 14.69
N ALA A 291 15.71 -12.17 14.02
CA ALA A 291 15.83 -12.31 12.55
C ALA A 291 15.27 -13.63 11.95
N ARG A 292 14.90 -14.61 12.79
CA ARG A 292 14.32 -15.90 12.37
C ARG A 292 12.85 -15.81 11.93
N ASN A 293 12.03 -14.94 12.54
CA ASN A 293 10.60 -14.86 12.22
C ASN A 293 10.33 -14.21 10.86
N THR A 294 11.10 -13.19 10.49
CA THR A 294 10.96 -12.47 9.20
C THR A 294 11.30 -13.36 8.00
N LYS A 295 12.29 -14.26 8.14
CA LYS A 295 12.64 -15.24 7.08
C LYS A 295 11.50 -16.20 6.77
N ARG A 296 10.76 -16.66 7.79
CA ARG A 296 9.61 -17.56 7.62
C ARG A 296 8.45 -16.89 6.88
N ILE A 297 8.24 -15.60 7.16
CA ILE A 297 7.19 -14.78 6.52
C ILE A 297 7.52 -14.53 5.05
N LEU A 298 8.76 -14.15 4.73
CA LEU A 298 9.15 -13.92 3.32
C LEU A 298 9.01 -15.16 2.44
N LYS A 299 9.31 -16.34 3.01
CA LYS A 299 9.14 -17.64 2.34
C LYS A 299 7.66 -17.96 2.03
N ALA A 300 6.71 -17.44 2.80
CA ALA A 300 5.28 -17.69 2.63
C ALA A 300 4.63 -16.76 1.59
N LEU A 301 5.28 -15.66 1.22
CA LEU A 301 4.73 -14.66 0.28
C LEU A 301 4.82 -15.06 -1.19
N VAL A 302 5.67 -16.03 -1.52
CA VAL A 302 5.88 -16.42 -2.91
C VAL A 302 4.98 -17.61 -3.24
N PRO A 303 4.04 -17.46 -4.18
CA PRO A 303 3.21 -18.57 -4.65
C PRO A 303 4.09 -19.68 -5.20
N LYS A 304 3.91 -20.92 -4.72
CA LYS A 304 4.67 -22.09 -5.18
C LYS A 304 4.42 -22.45 -6.66
N THR A 305 3.40 -21.86 -7.27
CA THR A 305 2.91 -22.17 -8.62
C THR A 305 3.27 -21.10 -9.65
N LEU A 306 4.11 -20.12 -9.30
CA LEU A 306 4.50 -19.06 -10.24
C LEU A 306 5.47 -19.61 -11.30
N ASN A 307 5.18 -19.37 -12.58
CA ASN A 307 6.15 -19.58 -13.64
C ASN A 307 7.13 -18.39 -13.64
N PHE A 308 8.36 -18.62 -13.20
CA PHE A 308 9.38 -17.58 -13.16
C PHE A 308 9.95 -17.36 -14.56
N GLY A 309 9.51 -16.29 -15.22
CA GLY A 309 9.83 -16.00 -16.63
C GLY A 309 11.24 -15.47 -16.88
N HIS A 310 12.02 -15.16 -15.84
CA HIS A 310 13.38 -14.63 -15.97
C HIS A 310 14.34 -15.32 -15.03
N THR A 311 15.51 -15.68 -15.55
CA THR A 311 16.65 -16.19 -14.77
C THR A 311 17.84 -15.28 -14.99
N ILE A 312 18.32 -14.63 -13.93
CA ILE A 312 19.46 -13.71 -13.96
C ILE A 312 20.45 -14.01 -12.84
N SER A 313 21.63 -13.40 -12.92
CA SER A 313 22.67 -13.45 -11.88
C SER A 313 22.68 -12.15 -11.10
N THR A 314 23.18 -12.18 -9.85
CA THR A 314 23.55 -10.92 -9.16
C THR A 314 24.61 -10.18 -9.99
N LEU A 315 24.70 -8.86 -9.85
CA LEU A 315 25.63 -8.01 -10.64
C LEU A 315 27.14 -8.36 -10.52
N ASN A 316 27.51 -9.22 -9.57
CA ASN A 316 28.87 -9.71 -9.32
C ASN A 316 29.04 -11.23 -9.57
N ALA A 317 28.02 -11.92 -10.08
CA ALA A 317 28.08 -13.36 -10.29
C ALA A 317 27.84 -13.73 -11.74
N ASP A 318 28.46 -14.82 -12.16
CA ASP A 318 28.41 -15.30 -13.55
C ASP A 318 27.37 -16.42 -13.74
N LYS A 319 26.75 -16.91 -12.64
CA LYS A 319 25.77 -18.01 -12.66
C LYS A 319 24.39 -17.51 -12.24
N GLY A 320 23.38 -17.81 -13.07
CA GLY A 320 21.99 -17.43 -12.84
C GLY A 320 21.45 -18.12 -11.59
N ASN A 321 21.19 -17.33 -10.55
CA ASN A 321 20.68 -17.81 -9.25
C ASN A 321 19.48 -17.01 -8.74
N ILE A 322 19.01 -16.05 -9.54
CA ILE A 322 17.81 -15.26 -9.27
C ILE A 322 16.79 -15.63 -10.34
N LEU A 323 15.71 -16.27 -9.93
CA LEU A 323 14.53 -16.43 -10.75
C LEU A 323 13.53 -15.35 -10.33
N TYR A 324 12.94 -14.64 -11.28
CA TYR A 324 11.90 -13.68 -10.94
C TYR A 324 10.80 -13.60 -12.00
N ALA A 325 9.63 -13.14 -11.57
CA ALA A 325 8.53 -12.76 -12.46
C ALA A 325 7.88 -11.48 -11.94
N VAL A 326 7.45 -10.64 -12.86
CA VAL A 326 6.63 -9.47 -12.54
C VAL A 326 5.18 -9.91 -12.60
N ASP A 327 4.46 -9.81 -11.49
CA ASP A 327 3.04 -10.12 -11.49
C ASP A 327 2.23 -9.01 -12.13
N ALA A 328 0.92 -9.26 -12.20
CA ALA A 328 0.01 -8.31 -12.79
C ALA A 328 0.08 -6.94 -12.09
N ASP A 329 0.41 -6.78 -10.81
CA ASP A 329 0.42 -5.45 -10.20
C ASP A 329 1.79 -4.75 -10.27
N GLY A 330 2.71 -5.31 -11.07
CA GLY A 330 4.09 -4.81 -11.20
C GLY A 330 5.00 -5.27 -10.06
N ASN A 331 4.48 -6.05 -9.10
CA ASN A 331 5.31 -6.56 -8.02
C ASN A 331 6.23 -7.65 -8.58
N ILE A 332 7.42 -7.74 -8.02
CA ILE A 332 8.44 -8.66 -8.48
C ILE A 332 8.52 -9.82 -7.49
N ASN A 333 8.08 -10.99 -7.94
CA ASN A 333 8.22 -12.24 -7.20
C ASN A 333 9.59 -12.82 -7.49
N VAL A 334 10.38 -13.12 -6.46
CA VAL A 334 11.80 -13.49 -6.58
C VAL A 334 12.08 -14.78 -5.82
N ILE A 335 12.83 -15.68 -6.46
CA ILE A 335 13.55 -16.77 -5.83
C ILE A 335 15.04 -16.52 -6.02
N TRP A 336 15.77 -16.33 -4.93
CA TRP A 336 17.23 -16.18 -4.96
C TRP A 336 17.88 -17.31 -4.16
N GLY A 337 18.42 -18.32 -4.85
CA GLY A 337 18.76 -19.61 -4.25
C GLY A 337 17.52 -20.22 -3.59
N ASP A 338 17.60 -20.59 -2.31
CA ASP A 338 16.46 -21.13 -1.53
C ASP A 338 15.60 -20.06 -0.84
N PHE A 339 15.77 -18.78 -1.20
CA PHE A 339 15.10 -17.66 -0.54
C PHE A 339 14.04 -17.02 -1.44
N PRO A 340 12.74 -17.31 -1.21
CA PRO A 340 11.66 -16.59 -1.85
C PRO A 340 11.39 -15.25 -1.16
N PHE A 341 11.05 -14.23 -1.94
CA PHE A 341 10.49 -12.97 -1.46
C PHE A 341 9.79 -12.21 -2.60
N GLN A 342 8.97 -11.22 -2.27
CA GLN A 342 8.35 -10.32 -3.23
C GLN A 342 8.84 -8.89 -2.99
N ILE A 343 9.04 -8.13 -4.06
CA ILE A 343 9.33 -6.69 -4.05
C ILE A 343 8.12 -5.99 -4.63
N ALA A 344 7.35 -5.30 -3.81
CA ALA A 344 6.15 -4.64 -4.29
C ALA A 344 6.46 -3.39 -5.12
N THR A 345 5.56 -3.05 -6.04
CA THR A 345 5.66 -1.84 -6.88
C THR A 345 5.84 -0.60 -6.02
N GLU A 346 5.15 -0.47 -4.89
CA GLU A 346 5.30 0.66 -3.98
C GLU A 346 6.70 0.70 -3.34
N THR A 347 7.27 -0.45 -3.00
CA THR A 347 8.65 -0.51 -2.46
C THR A 347 9.66 -0.13 -3.53
N ILE A 348 9.45 -0.56 -4.78
CA ILE A 348 10.27 -0.15 -5.93
C ILE A 348 10.23 1.37 -6.07
N ASN A 349 9.02 1.93 -6.02
CA ASN A 349 8.78 3.36 -6.08
C ASN A 349 9.49 4.11 -4.95
N GLU A 350 9.40 3.62 -3.71
CA GLU A 350 9.99 4.27 -2.55
C GLU A 350 11.51 4.40 -2.66
N PHE A 351 12.25 3.36 -3.07
CA PHE A 351 13.70 3.50 -3.22
C PHE A 351 14.11 4.18 -4.52
N LEU A 352 13.38 4.02 -5.64
CA LEU A 352 13.65 4.79 -6.86
C LEU A 352 13.49 6.29 -6.59
N ASP A 353 12.47 6.66 -5.82
CA ASP A 353 12.24 8.05 -5.42
C ASP A 353 13.29 8.52 -4.39
N TYR A 354 13.67 7.67 -3.43
CA TYR A 354 14.70 8.00 -2.44
C TYR A 354 16.07 8.27 -3.08
N PHE A 355 16.44 7.49 -4.09
CA PHE A 355 17.72 7.61 -4.81
C PHE A 355 17.61 8.41 -6.11
N ALA A 356 16.48 9.05 -6.39
CA ALA A 356 16.24 9.77 -7.63
C ALA A 356 17.39 10.74 -7.98
N SER A 357 17.79 10.73 -9.25
CA SER A 357 18.91 11.52 -9.79
C SER A 357 20.29 11.25 -9.16
N ARG A 358 20.40 10.36 -8.16
CA ARG A 358 21.68 10.03 -7.54
C ARG A 358 22.47 9.10 -8.44
N LYS A 359 23.72 9.48 -8.66
CA LYS A 359 24.72 8.66 -9.36
C LYS A 359 25.68 8.04 -8.36
N ASN A 360 26.24 6.90 -8.72
CA ASN A 360 27.25 6.18 -7.96
C ASN A 360 26.79 5.76 -6.55
N VAL A 361 25.51 5.42 -6.39
CA VAL A 361 24.94 4.91 -5.14
C VAL A 361 25.58 3.56 -4.82
N PRO A 362 26.22 3.35 -3.66
CA PRO A 362 26.80 2.06 -3.31
C PRO A 362 25.73 0.98 -3.14
N LEU A 363 26.02 -0.25 -3.56
CA LEU A 363 25.09 -1.36 -3.36
C LEU A 363 24.88 -1.69 -1.87
N GLY A 364 25.97 -1.72 -1.08
CA GLY A 364 25.90 -1.95 0.37
C GLY A 364 25.42 -3.34 0.81
N ALA A 365 25.50 -4.36 -0.04
CA ALA A 365 24.97 -5.70 0.24
C ALA A 365 25.75 -6.52 1.29
N SER A 366 26.84 -6.00 1.83
CA SER A 366 27.69 -6.72 2.80
C SER A 366 26.94 -7.01 4.11
N GLN A 367 27.08 -8.24 4.61
CA GLN A 367 26.48 -8.65 5.87
C GLN A 367 27.36 -8.29 7.08
N THR A 368 28.69 -8.30 6.90
CA THR A 368 29.69 -8.22 7.96
C THR A 368 30.67 -7.06 7.82
N GLY A 369 30.71 -6.38 6.67
CA GLY A 369 31.61 -5.26 6.41
C GLY A 369 30.97 -3.88 6.64
N PRO A 370 31.78 -2.80 6.64
CA PRO A 370 31.27 -1.43 6.74
C PRO A 370 30.28 -1.15 5.61
N ARG A 371 29.09 -0.68 5.98
CA ARG A 371 28.01 -0.33 5.05
C ARG A 371 27.90 1.19 4.95
N PRO A 372 28.01 1.76 3.73
CA PRO A 372 27.74 3.18 3.53
C PRO A 372 26.29 3.51 3.91
N SER A 373 26.09 4.58 4.65
CA SER A 373 24.75 5.02 5.09
C SER A 373 23.84 5.43 3.93
N ASP A 374 24.43 5.76 2.79
CA ASP A 374 23.78 6.14 1.54
C ASP A 374 23.61 4.97 0.56
N SER A 375 23.80 3.72 1.00
CA SER A 375 23.70 2.54 0.14
C SER A 375 22.28 1.97 0.04
N LEU A 376 22.00 1.24 -1.05
CA LEU A 376 20.73 0.49 -1.20
C LEU A 376 20.56 -0.53 -0.05
N GLY A 377 21.63 -1.24 0.31
CA GLY A 377 21.62 -2.19 1.42
C GLY A 377 21.26 -1.57 2.77
N GLN A 378 21.74 -0.35 3.06
CA GLN A 378 21.35 0.36 4.28
C GLN A 378 19.89 0.82 4.21
N TRP A 379 19.45 1.34 3.07
CA TRP A 379 18.05 1.72 2.87
C TRP A 379 17.11 0.54 3.11
N LEU A 380 17.44 -0.65 2.61
CA LEU A 380 16.62 -1.85 2.84
C LEU A 380 16.49 -2.16 4.34
N LEU A 381 17.57 -2.09 5.10
CA LEU A 381 17.54 -2.33 6.56
C LEU A 381 16.68 -1.29 7.28
N ASP A 382 16.85 -0.01 6.96
CA ASP A 382 16.08 1.08 7.55
C ASP A 382 14.58 0.92 7.26
N ASN A 383 14.26 0.32 6.12
CA ASN A 383 12.89 0.03 5.68
C ASN A 383 12.42 -1.40 6.04
N GLY A 384 13.12 -2.07 6.96
CA GLY A 384 12.63 -3.30 7.62
C GLY A 384 12.91 -4.61 6.87
N TRP A 385 13.75 -4.58 5.83
CA TRP A 385 14.23 -5.81 5.21
C TRP A 385 15.14 -6.57 6.19
N PRO A 386 15.09 -7.91 6.20
CA PRO A 386 15.80 -8.71 7.20
C PRO A 386 17.33 -8.69 7.03
N SER A 387 17.84 -8.22 5.89
CA SER A 387 19.26 -8.14 5.62
C SER A 387 19.57 -7.22 4.44
N ALA A 388 20.68 -6.50 4.52
CA ALA A 388 21.21 -5.71 3.40
C ALA A 388 21.55 -6.58 2.16
N ARG A 389 21.75 -7.90 2.34
CA ARG A 389 22.08 -8.83 1.24
C ARG A 389 21.05 -8.83 0.11
N TYR A 390 19.79 -8.50 0.42
CA TYR A 390 18.71 -8.46 -0.56
C TYR A 390 18.98 -7.41 -1.65
N ALA A 391 19.80 -6.40 -1.36
CA ALA A 391 20.26 -5.44 -2.36
C ALA A 391 20.91 -6.12 -3.57
N SER A 392 21.64 -7.22 -3.40
CA SER A 392 22.29 -7.94 -4.50
C SER A 392 21.31 -8.47 -5.54
N ALA A 393 20.19 -9.05 -5.09
CA ALA A 393 19.16 -9.58 -5.98
C ALA A 393 18.28 -8.45 -6.54
N ILE A 394 17.84 -7.53 -5.66
CA ILE A 394 17.00 -6.40 -6.04
C ILE A 394 17.71 -5.53 -7.11
N ALA A 395 18.96 -5.15 -6.89
CA ALA A 395 19.70 -4.32 -7.85
C ALA A 395 19.88 -5.01 -9.21
N ALA A 396 20.14 -6.32 -9.24
CA ALA A 396 20.27 -7.06 -10.49
C ALA A 396 18.97 -7.06 -11.28
N ILE A 397 17.85 -7.29 -10.60
CA ILE A 397 16.52 -7.26 -11.20
C ILE A 397 16.21 -5.86 -11.75
N LEU A 398 16.47 -4.80 -10.98
CA LEU A 398 16.19 -3.43 -11.41
C LEU A 398 17.03 -3.01 -12.62
N VAL A 399 18.30 -3.42 -12.66
CA VAL A 399 19.16 -3.21 -13.84
C VAL A 399 18.62 -3.97 -15.03
N HIS A 400 18.22 -5.23 -14.85
CA HIS A 400 17.66 -6.05 -15.91
C HIS A 400 16.32 -5.51 -16.45
N LEU A 401 15.48 -4.93 -15.58
CA LEU A 401 14.24 -4.25 -15.95
C LEU A 401 14.46 -2.84 -16.52
N GLY A 402 15.70 -2.34 -16.58
CA GLY A 402 16.03 -1.00 -17.06
C GLY A 402 15.58 0.14 -16.14
N LEU A 403 15.20 -0.16 -14.90
CA LEU A 403 14.75 0.85 -13.92
C LEU A 403 15.90 1.63 -13.28
N VAL A 404 17.09 1.04 -13.26
CA VAL A 404 18.35 1.66 -12.82
C VAL A 404 19.48 1.17 -13.72
N SER A 405 20.62 1.88 -13.73
CA SER A 405 21.79 1.45 -14.49
C SER A 405 22.97 1.15 -13.56
N ARG A 406 23.87 0.26 -14.00
CA ARG A 406 25.11 -0.04 -13.29
C ARG A 406 26.16 1.00 -13.65
N SER A 407 26.75 1.64 -12.65
CA SER A 407 27.87 2.55 -12.85
C SER A 407 29.18 1.77 -13.02
N THR A 408 29.98 2.15 -14.02
CA THR A 408 31.30 1.59 -14.30
C THR A 408 32.38 2.48 -13.71
N LYS A 409 32.72 2.27 -12.43
CA LYS A 409 33.93 2.85 -11.82
C LYS A 409 34.95 1.76 -11.50
N PRO A 410 36.09 1.69 -12.21
CA PRO A 410 37.16 0.75 -11.90
C PRO A 410 37.60 0.86 -10.44
N GLY A 411 37.80 -0.28 -9.77
CA GLY A 411 38.32 -0.34 -8.39
C GLY A 411 37.34 0.05 -7.28
N LYS A 412 36.09 0.43 -7.59
CA LYS A 412 35.04 0.66 -6.58
C LYS A 412 33.99 -0.45 -6.74
N GLY A 413 33.55 -1.06 -5.62
CA GLY A 413 32.50 -2.10 -5.63
C GLY A 413 31.20 -1.66 -6.32
N ILE A 414 30.23 -2.58 -6.51
CA ILE A 414 29.01 -2.31 -7.29
C ILE A 414 28.34 -0.99 -6.90
N ARG A 415 28.06 -0.17 -7.93
CA ARG A 415 27.42 1.14 -7.83
C ARG A 415 26.26 1.22 -8.82
N LEU A 416 25.23 1.96 -8.42
CA LEU A 416 24.00 2.14 -9.18
C LEU A 416 23.80 3.62 -9.51
N ASP A 417 23.31 3.86 -10.71
CA ASP A 417 22.89 5.16 -11.20
C ASP A 417 21.37 5.12 -11.37
N PHE A 418 20.69 5.96 -10.59
CA PHE A 418 19.25 6.09 -10.65
C PHE A 418 18.86 7.12 -11.71
N PRO A 419 17.77 6.88 -12.45
CA PRO A 419 17.27 7.84 -13.43
C PRO A 419 16.77 9.11 -12.73
N GLU A 420 16.66 10.18 -13.51
CA GLU A 420 15.87 11.33 -13.07
C GLU A 420 14.40 10.93 -12.99
N VAL A 421 13.64 11.59 -12.12
CA VAL A 421 12.20 11.38 -12.09
C VAL A 421 11.65 12.00 -13.36
N GLU A 422 11.16 11.19 -14.31
CA GLU A 422 10.32 11.71 -15.39
C GLU A 422 9.14 12.43 -14.74
N GLN A 423 9.16 13.76 -14.83
CA GLN A 423 7.94 14.54 -14.69
C GLN A 423 7.09 14.12 -15.88
N ALA A 424 5.90 13.57 -15.63
CA ALA A 424 4.90 13.50 -16.68
C ALA A 424 4.71 14.93 -17.17
N SER A 425 5.20 15.22 -18.37
CA SER A 425 4.95 16.49 -19.04
C SER A 425 3.45 16.66 -19.14
N ASP A 426 2.99 17.84 -18.73
CA ASP A 426 1.59 18.26 -18.61
C ASP A 426 0.68 17.83 -19.77
#